data_AF-A0A0S8GQX1-F1
#
_entry.id   AF-A0A0S8GQX1-F1
#
_cell.length_a   1.000
_cell.length_b   1.000
_cell.length_c   1.000
_cell.angle_alpha   90.00
_cell.angle_beta   90.00
_cell.angle_gamma   90.00
#
_symmetry.space_group_name_H-M   'P 1'
#
loop_
_entity.id
_entity.type
_entity.pdbx_description
1 polymer ?
#
loop_
_entity_poly.entity_id
_entity_poly.type
_entity_poly.pdbx_seq_one_letter_code
_entity_poly.pdbx_strand_id
1 'polypeptide(L)'
;MKNDLIDDTDIDYLADNLYTLIKHDDFNNKVFKCLILDLSSVKHVSSMFLGILIRLNKKLSIMGKTLVLTNVNETIREIFKITKMDEIFHIVDNIEDALIEFDSNSNKEDTCL
;
A
#
# COMPACT_ATOMS: atom_id res chain seq x y z
N MET A 1 20.74 -4.48 25.02
CA MET A 1 20.31 -4.77 23.63
C MET A 1 18.93 -4.18 23.46
N LYS A 2 18.76 -3.21 22.55
CA LYS A 2 17.44 -2.65 22.23
C LYS A 2 16.69 -3.69 21.40
N ASN A 3 15.62 -4.25 21.95
CA ASN A 3 14.67 -5.05 21.20
C ASN A 3 13.87 -4.07 20.33
N ASP A 4 14.32 -3.88 19.09
CA ASP A 4 13.59 -3.15 18.05
C ASP A 4 12.46 -4.01 17.43
N LEU A 5 11.85 -4.88 18.25
CA LEU A 5 10.66 -5.61 17.88
C LEU A 5 9.50 -4.60 17.91
N ILE A 6 9.10 -4.13 16.73
CA ILE A 6 7.68 -3.88 16.53
C ILE A 6 7.03 -5.23 16.84
N ASP A 7 6.27 -5.27 17.92
CA ASP A 7 5.64 -6.48 18.43
C ASP A 7 4.80 -7.07 17.29
N ASP A 8 4.85 -8.38 17.04
CA ASP A 8 4.05 -9.02 15.99
C ASP A 8 2.55 -8.64 16.12
N THR A 9 2.14 -8.29 17.34
CA THR A 9 0.86 -7.68 17.72
C THR A 9 0.51 -6.40 16.94
N ASP A 10 1.46 -5.51 16.67
CA ASP A 10 1.22 -4.24 15.95
C ASP A 10 0.93 -4.48 14.45
N ILE A 11 1.56 -5.50 13.87
CA ILE A 11 1.38 -5.88 12.47
C ILE A 11 0.01 -6.54 12.26
N ASP A 12 -0.39 -7.41 13.17
CA ASP A 12 -1.70 -8.04 13.14
C ASP A 12 -2.83 -7.02 13.35
N TYR A 13 -2.63 -6.03 14.23
CA TYR A 13 -3.57 -4.92 14.41
C TYR A 13 -3.71 -4.07 13.14
N LEU A 14 -2.59 -3.73 12.48
CA LEU A 14 -2.61 -2.99 11.22
C LEU A 14 -3.32 -3.79 10.11
N ALA A 15 -3.05 -5.08 10.05
CA ALA A 15 -3.70 -6.03 9.14
C ALA A 15 -5.22 -6.05 9.32
N ASP A 16 -5.71 -6.18 10.56
CA ASP A 16 -7.14 -6.21 10.88
C ASP A 16 -7.83 -4.87 10.58
N ASN A 17 -7.17 -3.75 10.84
CA ASN A 17 -7.69 -2.42 10.52
C ASN A 17 -7.82 -2.21 9.01
N LEU A 18 -6.80 -2.59 8.23
CA LEU A 18 -6.85 -2.53 6.77
C LEU A 18 -7.96 -3.44 6.25
N TYR A 19 -8.07 -4.65 6.79
CA TYR A 19 -9.10 -5.60 6.37
C TYR A 19 -10.53 -5.09 6.67
N THR A 20 -10.71 -4.44 7.82
CA THR A 20 -11.98 -3.82 8.21
C THR A 20 -12.32 -2.64 7.30
N LEU A 21 -11.36 -1.76 7.02
CA LEU A 21 -11.53 -0.62 6.12
C LEU A 21 -11.98 -1.07 4.73
N ILE A 22 -11.33 -2.11 4.20
CA ILE A 22 -11.64 -2.68 2.88
C ILE A 22 -13.07 -3.23 2.83
N LYS A 23 -13.61 -3.76 3.93
CA LYS A 23 -14.95 -4.35 3.95
C LYS A 23 -16.08 -3.34 4.08
N HIS A 24 -15.79 -2.10 4.48
CA HIS A 24 -16.82 -1.10 4.74
C HIS A 24 -17.38 -0.52 3.43
N ASP A 25 -18.71 -0.46 3.31
CA ASP A 25 -19.37 0.06 2.11
C ASP A 25 -19.06 1.54 1.85
N ASP A 26 -18.87 2.33 2.90
CA ASP A 26 -18.45 3.74 2.76
C ASP A 26 -17.12 3.87 2.03
N PHE A 27 -16.17 2.97 2.29
CA PHE A 27 -14.89 2.98 1.58
C PHE A 27 -15.09 2.62 0.10
N ASN A 28 -15.98 1.68 -0.19
CA ASN A 28 -16.30 1.28 -1.55
C ASN A 28 -16.96 2.42 -2.35
N ASN A 29 -17.82 3.21 -1.69
CA ASN A 29 -18.60 4.29 -2.30
C ASN A 29 -17.87 5.64 -2.35
N LYS A 30 -16.72 5.80 -1.66
CA LYS A 30 -15.93 7.03 -1.75
C LYS A 30 -15.32 7.21 -3.13
N VAL A 31 -15.43 8.44 -3.65
CA VAL A 31 -14.78 8.86 -4.90
C VAL A 31 -13.34 9.28 -4.60
N PHE A 32 -12.38 8.45 -5.01
CA PHE A 32 -10.94 8.74 -4.95
C PHE A 32 -10.22 7.94 -6.04
N LYS A 33 -9.08 8.44 -6.52
CA LYS A 33 -8.26 7.80 -7.56
C LYS A 33 -7.21 6.85 -6.98
N CYS A 34 -6.61 7.19 -5.84
CA CYS A 34 -5.55 6.42 -5.21
C CYS A 34 -5.73 6.31 -3.69
N LEU A 35 -5.23 5.20 -3.14
CA LEU A 35 -5.04 5.01 -1.71
C LEU A 35 -3.54 4.98 -1.43
N ILE A 36 -3.06 5.93 -0.64
CA ILE A 36 -1.66 6.00 -0.22
C ILE A 36 -1.53 5.30 1.13
N LEU A 37 -0.62 4.32 1.21
CA LEU A 37 -0.25 3.63 2.44
C LEU A 37 1.19 4.02 2.80
N ASP A 38 1.33 4.74 3.91
CA ASP A 38 2.63 5.11 4.47
C ASP A 38 3.20 3.97 5.33
N LEU A 39 4.36 3.44 4.93
CA LEU A 39 5.07 2.38 5.63
C LEU A 39 6.25 2.89 6.47
N SER A 40 6.34 4.21 6.72
CA SER A 40 7.42 4.84 7.50
C SER A 40 7.62 4.24 8.90
N SER A 41 6.55 3.77 9.54
CA SER A 41 6.60 3.10 10.84
C SER A 41 6.76 1.58 10.77
N VAL A 42 6.80 0.99 9.57
CA VAL A 42 6.85 -0.47 9.40
C VAL A 42 8.30 -0.91 9.25
N LYS A 43 8.80 -1.71 10.20
CA LYS A 43 10.18 -2.27 10.16
C LYS A 43 10.25 -3.59 9.40
N HIS A 44 9.22 -4.42 9.52
CA HIS A 44 9.19 -5.77 8.95
C HIS A 44 7.82 -6.07 8.34
N VAL A 45 7.80 -6.98 7.36
CA VAL A 45 6.58 -7.49 6.75
C VAL A 45 6.47 -8.99 7.01
N SER A 46 5.29 -9.44 7.44
CA SER A 46 4.96 -10.86 7.58
C SER A 46 4.23 -11.36 6.33
N SER A 47 4.18 -12.67 6.14
CA SER A 47 3.40 -13.29 5.06
C SER A 47 1.92 -12.89 5.09
N MET A 48 1.35 -12.68 6.29
CA MET A 48 -0.02 -12.22 6.45
C MET A 48 -0.21 -10.78 5.95
N PHE A 49 0.68 -9.88 6.33
CA PHE A 49 0.64 -8.48 5.88
C PHE A 49 0.76 -8.39 4.34
N LEU A 50 1.70 -9.14 3.75
CA LEU A 50 1.84 -9.24 2.29
C LEU A 50 0.56 -9.75 1.61
N GLY A 51 -0.06 -10.79 2.18
CA GLY A 51 -1.33 -11.33 1.67
C GLY A 51 -2.47 -10.30 1.70
N ILE A 52 -2.49 -9.42 2.70
CA ILE A 52 -3.47 -8.33 2.80
C ILE A 52 -3.19 -7.25 1.76
N LEU A 53 -1.94 -6.82 1.59
CA LEU A 53 -1.57 -5.85 0.56
C LEU A 53 -1.96 -6.35 -0.84
N ILE A 54 -1.71 -7.62 -1.16
CA ILE A 54 -2.12 -8.21 -2.45
C ILE A 54 -3.64 -8.13 -2.63
N ARG A 55 -4.42 -8.49 -1.60
CA ARG A 55 -5.89 -8.46 -1.67
C ARG A 55 -6.41 -7.04 -1.81
N LEU A 56 -5.83 -6.09 -1.08
CA LEU A 56 -6.15 -4.67 -1.16
C LEU A 56 -5.87 -4.13 -2.57
N ASN A 57 -4.68 -4.40 -3.12
CA ASN A 57 -4.30 -3.96 -4.47
C ASN A 57 -5.25 -4.52 -5.53
N LYS A 58 -5.55 -5.83 -5.48
CA LYS A 58 -6.51 -6.46 -6.40
C LYS A 58 -7.89 -5.82 -6.31
N LYS A 59 -8.38 -5.56 -5.10
CA LYS A 59 -9.70 -4.95 -4.92
C LYS A 59 -9.74 -3.51 -5.44
N LEU A 60 -8.73 -2.70 -5.13
CA LEU A 60 -8.64 -1.33 -5.65
C LEU A 60 -8.53 -1.32 -7.17
N SER A 61 -7.73 -2.20 -7.76
CA SER A 61 -7.59 -2.34 -9.21
C SER A 61 -8.93 -2.66 -9.90
N ILE A 62 -9.74 -3.57 -9.34
CA ILE A 62 -11.11 -3.87 -9.86
C ILE A 62 -12.01 -2.62 -9.82
N MET A 63 -11.80 -1.73 -8.86
CA MET A 63 -12.54 -0.48 -8.72
C MET A 63 -11.96 0.67 -9.55
N GLY A 64 -10.92 0.43 -10.37
CA GLY A 64 -10.22 1.47 -11.11
C GLY A 64 -9.40 2.43 -10.23
N LYS A 65 -8.98 1.96 -9.05
CA LYS A 65 -8.22 2.72 -8.05
C LYS A 65 -6.82 2.15 -7.90
N THR A 66 -5.84 3.00 -7.59
CA THR A 66 -4.44 2.58 -7.41
C THR A 66 -4.06 2.50 -5.93
N LEU A 67 -3.41 1.42 -5.51
CA LEU A 67 -2.70 1.36 -4.23
C LEU A 67 -1.28 1.89 -4.41
N VAL A 68 -0.89 2.87 -3.61
CA VAL A 68 0.45 3.45 -3.61
C VAL A 68 1.11 3.19 -2.26
N LEU A 69 2.29 2.59 -2.26
CA LEU A 69 3.10 2.40 -1.05
C LEU A 69 4.17 3.49 -0.99
N THR A 70 4.31 4.12 0.18
CA THR A 70 5.28 5.22 0.41
C THR A 70 6.18 4.90 1.59
N ASN A 71 7.35 5.53 1.66
CA ASN A 71 8.33 5.36 2.73
C ASN A 71 8.69 3.90 3.03
N VAL A 72 8.74 3.06 1.98
CA VAL A 72 9.12 1.65 2.12
C VAL A 72 10.60 1.56 2.43
N ASN A 73 10.96 0.96 3.57
CA ASN A 73 12.36 0.81 3.98
C ASN A 73 13.11 -0.21 3.09
N GLU A 74 14.44 -0.15 3.08
CA GLU A 74 15.28 -0.98 2.19
C GLU A 74 15.07 -2.48 2.40
N THR A 75 14.97 -2.93 3.66
CA THR A 75 14.71 -4.34 4.01
C THR A 75 13.42 -4.84 3.35
N ILE A 76 12.35 -4.05 3.40
CA ILE A 76 11.06 -4.41 2.80
C ILE A 76 11.16 -4.35 1.27
N ARG A 77 11.86 -3.37 0.70
CA ARG A 77 12.12 -3.30 -0.76
C ARG A 77 12.88 -4.51 -1.26
N GLU A 78 13.86 -5.02 -0.52
CA GLU A 78 14.58 -6.25 -0.85
C GLU A 78 13.64 -7.46 -0.85
N ILE A 79 12.79 -7.59 0.17
CA ILE A 79 11.77 -8.65 0.24
C ILE A 79 10.85 -8.56 -0.98
N PHE A 80 10.39 -7.36 -1.35
CA PHE A 80 9.53 -7.18 -2.51
C PHE A 80 10.21 -7.59 -3.81
N LYS A 81 11.47 -7.19 -4.03
CA LYS A 81 12.26 -7.61 -5.21
C LYS A 81 12.42 -9.14 -5.27
N ILE A 82 12.76 -9.79 -4.15
CA ILE A 82 12.91 -11.25 -4.08
C ILE A 82 11.61 -11.96 -4.41
N THR A 83 10.49 -11.43 -3.91
CA THR A 83 9.15 -12.01 -4.09
C THR A 83 8.44 -11.53 -5.35
N LYS A 84 9.08 -10.66 -6.16
CA LYS A 84 8.51 -9.99 -7.34
C LYS A 84 7.24 -9.18 -7.05
N MET A 85 7.12 -8.67 -5.83
CA MET A 85 6.00 -7.82 -5.44
C MET A 85 6.18 -6.37 -5.89
N ASP A 86 7.40 -5.97 -6.23
CA ASP A 86 7.71 -4.70 -6.89
C ASP A 86 7.08 -4.60 -8.30
N GLU A 87 6.79 -5.73 -8.96
CA GLU A 87 6.01 -5.76 -10.20
C GLU A 87 4.49 -5.58 -9.97
N ILE A 88 4.03 -5.70 -8.72
CA ILE A 88 2.60 -5.70 -8.35
C ILE A 88 2.19 -4.36 -7.73
N PHE A 89 3.05 -3.78 -6.90
CA PHE A 89 2.75 -2.57 -6.14
C PHE A 89 3.33 -1.33 -6.82
N HIS A 90 2.54 -0.26 -6.85
CA HIS A 90 3.06 1.06 -7.16
C HIS A 90 3.77 1.61 -5.91
N ILE A 91 5.07 1.87 -6.01
CA ILE A 91 5.90 2.31 -4.89
C ILE A 91 6.57 3.62 -5.25
N VAL A 92 6.40 4.63 -4.40
CA VAL A 92 7.11 5.91 -4.50
C VAL A 92 7.80 6.22 -3.17
N ASP A 93 8.69 7.20 -3.14
CA ASP A 93 9.57 7.39 -1.99
C ASP A 93 8.86 8.02 -0.80
N ASN A 94 8.02 9.03 -1.03
CA ASN A 94 7.30 9.75 0.01
C ASN A 94 5.85 10.09 -0.40
N ILE A 95 5.09 10.65 0.53
CA ILE A 95 3.67 10.98 0.31
C ILE A 95 3.53 12.11 -0.71
N GLU A 96 4.44 13.08 -0.70
CA GLU A 96 4.44 14.22 -1.62
C GLU A 96 4.56 13.75 -3.09
N ASP A 97 5.43 12.79 -3.38
CA ASP A 97 5.59 12.21 -4.71
C ASP A 97 4.29 11.55 -5.19
N ALA A 98 3.63 10.79 -4.30
CA ALA A 98 2.33 10.18 -4.58
C ALA A 98 1.27 11.25 -4.86
N LEU A 99 1.23 12.33 -4.07
CA LEU A 99 0.28 13.41 -4.30
C LEU A 99 0.55 14.11 -5.63
N ILE A 100 1.80 14.42 -5.97
CA ILE A 100 2.17 15.05 -7.24
C ILE A 100 1.73 14.19 -8.42
N GLU A 101 1.99 12.87 -8.37
CA GLU A 101 1.66 11.94 -9.44
C GLU A 101 0.14 11.86 -9.68
N PHE A 102 -0.66 11.86 -8.62
CA PHE A 102 -2.11 11.68 -8.71
C PHE A 102 -2.91 12.99 -8.76
N ASP A 103 -2.32 14.14 -8.41
CA ASP A 103 -2.91 15.48 -8.54
C ASP A 103 -2.67 16.06 -9.95
N SER A 104 -1.49 15.79 -10.54
CA SER A 104 -1.13 16.20 -11.91
C SER A 104 -1.91 15.47 -13.01
N ASN A 105 -2.58 14.36 -12.68
CA ASN A 105 -3.48 13.63 -13.58
C ASN A 105 -4.92 14.18 -13.60
N SER A 106 -5.07 15.48 -13.34
CA SER A 106 -6.31 16.23 -13.60
C SER A 106 -6.43 16.66 -15.07
N ASN A 107 -5.42 16.44 -15.93
CA ASN A 107 -5.43 16.81 -17.36
C ASN A 107 -4.56 15.93 -18.28
N LYS A 108 -4.54 14.59 -18.13
CA LYS A 108 -4.06 13.72 -19.22
C LYS A 108 -4.95 12.50 -19.39
N GLU A 109 -5.59 12.47 -20.55
CA GLU A 109 -6.33 11.36 -21.14
C GLU A 109 -5.47 10.08 -21.15
N ASP A 110 -6.12 8.96 -20.84
CA ASP A 110 -5.87 7.62 -21.36
C ASP A 110 -4.42 7.23 -21.71
N THR A 111 -3.78 6.43 -20.85
CA THR A 111 -2.92 5.34 -21.33
C THR A 111 -2.96 4.18 -20.36
N CYS A 112 -3.94 3.29 -20.56
CA CYS A 112 -3.76 1.87 -20.30
C CYS A 112 -3.18 1.29 -21.60
N LEU A 113 -1.95 0.77 -21.56
CA LEU A 113 -1.38 -0.06 -22.63
C LEU A 113 -1.61 -1.53 -22.27
#